data_AF-A0A3P7IBE2-F1
#
_entry.id   AF-A0A3P7IBE2-F1
#
_cell.length_a   1.000
_cell.length_b   1.000
_cell.length_c   1.000
_cell.angle_alpha   90.00
_cell.angle_beta   90.00
_cell.angle_gamma   90.00
#
_symmetry.space_group_name_H-M   'P 1'
#
loop_
_entity.id
_entity.type
_entity.pdbx_description
1 polymer ?
#
loop_
_entity_poly.entity_id
_entity_poly.type
_entity_poly.pdbx_seq_one_letter_code
_entity_poly.pdbx_strand_id
1 'polypeptide(L)'
;AGLTGLNAVRELRKRTPNARVKVLEARSEVGGRIRAKTMRTAEGNALLDTGSYFISPYANELIDLANEIGLTMYTQSNCGTRTLNIRGYRRTKRQAGLLSIPHSFDDVLSSPAIRSLATQNVHNYLANQHTSRAETDTANRLLQILYDSPDVSVSILHLMLASGSENGTMADMLSRYGHGQSLLMQGGLHRLTRLGAYFTLYYIL
;
A
#
# COMPACT_ATOMS: atom_id res chain seq x y z
N ALA A 1 12.98 14.15 0.98
CA ALA A 1 11.56 14.27 0.62
C ALA A 1 11.01 12.88 0.33
N GLY A 2 9.73 12.64 0.57
CA GLY A 2 9.05 11.42 0.12
C GLY A 2 8.68 11.45 -1.36
N LEU A 3 8.19 10.33 -1.89
CA LEU A 3 7.80 10.18 -3.29
C LEU A 3 6.82 11.27 -3.76
N THR A 4 5.78 11.56 -2.98
CA THR A 4 4.78 12.60 -3.30
C THR A 4 5.43 13.96 -3.49
N GLY A 5 6.32 14.38 -2.58
CA GLY A 5 6.99 15.67 -2.68
C GLY A 5 7.96 15.75 -3.86
N LEU A 6 8.72 14.67 -4.12
CA LEU A 6 9.60 14.59 -5.27
C LEU A 6 8.82 14.65 -6.60
N ASN A 7 7.72 13.92 -6.69
CA ASN A 7 6.89 13.93 -7.90
C ASN A 7 6.17 15.28 -8.09
N ALA A 8 5.74 15.93 -7.01
CA ALA A 8 5.17 17.28 -7.09
C ALA A 8 6.17 18.27 -7.68
N VAL A 9 7.45 18.21 -7.29
CA VAL A 9 8.48 19.06 -7.90
C VAL A 9 8.67 18.71 -9.38
N ARG A 10 8.77 17.42 -9.72
CA ARG A 10 8.89 16.99 -11.12
C ARG A 10 7.73 17.55 -11.97
N GLU A 11 6.49 17.41 -11.52
CA GLU A 11 5.30 17.94 -12.21
C GLU A 11 5.29 19.47 -12.30
N LEU A 12 5.65 20.19 -11.23
CA LEU A 12 5.74 21.65 -11.25
C LEU A 12 6.76 22.14 -12.27
N ARG A 13 7.91 21.47 -12.39
CA ARG A 13 8.95 21.83 -13.37
C ARG A 13 8.55 21.49 -14.80
N LYS A 14 7.84 20.37 -15.01
CA LYS A 14 7.28 20.03 -16.32
C LYS A 14 6.28 21.08 -16.80
N ARG A 15 5.40 21.55 -15.91
CA ARG A 15 4.36 22.54 -16.23
C ARG A 15 4.87 23.97 -16.29
N THR A 16 5.87 24.29 -15.46
CA THR A 16 6.46 25.63 -15.34
C THR A 16 7.98 25.49 -15.34
N PRO A 17 8.63 25.41 -16.53
CA PRO A 17 10.08 25.16 -16.63
C PRO A 17 10.95 26.16 -15.87
N ASN A 18 10.47 27.40 -15.72
CA ASN A 18 11.18 28.49 -15.02
C ASN A 18 10.88 28.54 -13.51
N ALA A 19 10.09 27.61 -12.98
CA ALA A 19 9.78 27.57 -11.54
C ALA A 19 11.04 27.24 -10.73
N ARG A 20 11.36 28.12 -9.78
CA ARG A 20 12.40 27.87 -8.78
C ARG A 20 11.81 27.08 -7.63
N VAL A 21 12.06 25.78 -7.60
CA VAL A 21 11.52 24.90 -6.55
C VAL A 21 12.64 24.51 -5.59
N LYS A 22 12.41 24.74 -4.29
CA LYS A 22 13.28 24.28 -3.22
C LYS A 22 12.60 23.14 -2.48
N VAL A 23 13.31 22.02 -2.30
CA VAL A 23 12.83 20.88 -1.52
C VAL A 23 13.49 20.91 -0.15
N LEU A 24 12.68 21.00 0.90
CA LEU A 24 13.14 20.91 2.29
C LEU A 24 12.81 19.50 2.80
N GLU A 25 13.82 18.76 3.22
CA GLU A 25 13.68 17.44 3.83
C GLU A 25 14.17 17.49 5.27
N ALA A 26 13.38 16.93 6.18
CA ALA A 26 13.70 16.92 7.60
C ALA A 26 14.88 15.98 7.94
N ARG A 27 15.08 14.93 7.13
CA ARG A 27 16.16 13.95 7.31
C ARG A 27 17.38 14.27 6.44
N SER A 28 18.45 13.52 6.67
CA SER A 28 19.65 13.53 5.82
C SER A 28 19.47 12.77 4.50
N GLU A 29 18.30 12.16 4.25
CA GLU A 29 18.03 11.34 3.06
C GLU A 29 16.62 11.56 2.51
N VAL A 30 16.48 11.38 1.19
CA VAL A 30 15.17 11.29 0.52
C VAL A 30 14.59 9.87 0.64
N GLY A 31 13.29 9.72 0.42
CA GLY A 31 12.58 8.43 0.42
C GLY A 31 11.29 8.45 1.24
N GLY A 32 11.26 9.20 2.34
CA GLY A 32 10.10 9.29 3.22
C GLY A 32 9.79 7.95 3.90
N ARG A 33 8.71 7.27 3.45
CA ARG A 33 8.33 5.91 3.89
C ARG A 33 8.95 4.81 3.02
N ILE A 34 9.48 5.15 1.85
CA ILE A 34 10.29 4.26 1.04
C ILE A 34 11.73 4.38 1.53
N ARG A 35 12.28 3.31 2.09
CA ARG A 35 13.62 3.31 2.70
C ARG A 35 14.30 1.99 2.45
N ALA A 36 15.62 2.03 2.39
CA ALA A 36 16.45 0.84 2.32
C ALA A 36 17.65 0.94 3.25
N LYS A 37 18.13 -0.22 3.69
CA LYS A 37 19.32 -0.33 4.54
C LYS A 37 20.17 -1.50 4.06
N THR A 38 21.49 -1.36 4.15
CA THR A 38 22.40 -2.48 3.93
C THR A 38 22.22 -3.50 5.03
N MET A 39 21.95 -4.74 4.65
CA MET A 39 21.72 -5.87 5.55
C MET A 39 22.60 -7.04 5.13
N ARG A 40 23.05 -7.83 6.10
CA ARG A 40 23.80 -9.06 5.85
C ARG A 40 22.81 -10.17 5.48
N THR A 41 22.99 -10.74 4.30
CA THR A 41 22.22 -11.88 3.77
C THR A 41 23.12 -13.11 3.64
N ALA A 42 22.56 -14.25 3.25
CA ALA A 42 23.33 -15.46 2.95
C ALA A 42 24.29 -15.26 1.75
N GLU A 43 23.98 -14.33 0.86
CA GLU A 43 24.74 -14.02 -0.35
C GLU A 43 25.70 -12.83 -0.15
N GLY A 44 25.84 -12.34 1.09
CA GLY A 44 26.65 -11.17 1.44
C GLY A 44 25.81 -9.94 1.78
N ASN A 45 26.41 -8.77 1.74
CA ASN A 45 25.72 -7.52 2.06
C ASN A 45 24.84 -7.06 0.88
N ALA A 46 23.55 -6.87 1.13
CA ALA A 46 22.60 -6.37 0.14
C ALA A 46 21.87 -5.14 0.67
N LEU A 47 21.56 -4.20 -0.22
CA LEU A 47 20.71 -3.06 0.10
C LEU A 47 19.24 -3.49 -0.05
N LEU A 48 18.52 -3.60 1.07
CA LEU A 48 17.15 -4.10 1.11
C LEU A 48 16.18 -3.01 1.56
N ASP A 49 15.00 -2.96 0.96
CA ASP A 49 13.95 -2.07 1.43
C ASP A 49 13.51 -2.47 2.86
N THR A 50 13.49 -1.49 3.75
CA THR A 50 13.05 -1.63 5.15
C THR A 50 11.78 -0.84 5.44
N GLY A 51 11.30 -0.07 4.45
CA GLY A 51 10.02 0.64 4.48
C GLY A 51 9.02 0.00 3.52
N SER A 52 8.33 0.83 2.73
CA SER A 52 7.44 0.35 1.67
C SER A 52 8.17 -0.51 0.65
N TYR A 53 7.54 -1.61 0.25
CA TYR A 53 8.11 -2.62 -0.65
C TYR A 53 7.15 -3.08 -1.75
N PHE A 54 5.88 -3.29 -1.39
CA PHE A 54 4.85 -3.79 -2.30
C PHE A 54 4.17 -2.67 -3.08
N ILE A 55 3.95 -2.90 -4.37
CA ILE A 55 3.21 -2.02 -5.27
C ILE A 55 1.94 -2.75 -5.71
N SER A 56 0.78 -2.08 -5.65
CA SER A 56 -0.45 -2.63 -6.22
C SER A 56 -0.31 -2.76 -7.74
N PRO A 57 -0.76 -3.86 -8.36
CA PRO A 57 -0.75 -3.99 -9.82
C PRO A 57 -1.69 -3.01 -10.53
N TYR A 58 -2.52 -2.29 -9.77
CA TYR A 58 -3.44 -1.26 -10.27
C TYR A 58 -2.95 0.17 -9.99
N ALA A 59 -1.77 0.34 -9.39
CA ALA A 59 -1.17 1.65 -9.14
C ALA A 59 -0.53 2.21 -10.43
N ASN A 60 -1.36 2.49 -11.44
CA ASN A 60 -0.93 2.84 -12.80
C ASN A 60 0.04 4.02 -12.81
N GLU A 61 -0.23 5.08 -12.04
CA GLU A 61 0.62 6.27 -11.98
C GLU A 61 2.01 5.98 -11.41
N LEU A 62 2.08 5.05 -10.45
CA LEU A 62 3.35 4.62 -9.88
C LEU A 62 4.13 3.74 -10.87
N ILE A 63 3.41 2.87 -11.60
CA ILE A 63 3.96 1.99 -12.62
C ILE A 63 4.52 2.82 -13.78
N ASP A 64 3.76 3.80 -14.27
CA ASP A 64 4.16 4.71 -15.34
C ASP A 64 5.38 5.55 -14.93
N LEU A 65 5.39 6.06 -13.70
CA LEU A 65 6.55 6.78 -13.17
C LEU A 65 7.81 5.90 -13.12
N ALA A 66 7.68 4.64 -12.69
CA ALA A 66 8.80 3.70 -12.66
C ALA A 66 9.33 3.42 -14.07
N ASN A 67 8.43 3.20 -15.03
CA ASN A 67 8.77 2.98 -16.44
C ASN A 67 9.48 4.19 -17.05
N GLU A 68 8.97 5.40 -16.81
CA GLU A 68 9.56 6.66 -17.30
C GLU A 68 11.02 6.83 -16.85
N ILE A 69 11.33 6.43 -15.62
CA ILE A 69 12.70 6.55 -15.08
C ILE A 69 13.54 5.27 -15.28
N GLY A 70 13.09 4.34 -16.11
CA GLY A 70 13.83 3.15 -16.52
C GLY A 70 13.93 2.07 -15.43
N LEU A 71 12.99 2.03 -14.49
CA LEU A 71 12.91 0.98 -13.47
C LEU A 71 11.93 -0.11 -13.90
N THR A 72 12.37 -1.36 -13.72
CA THR A 72 11.55 -2.54 -14.02
C THR A 72 10.94 -3.12 -12.75
N MET A 73 9.78 -3.75 -12.91
CA MET A 73 9.07 -4.45 -11.85
C MET A 73 8.78 -5.88 -12.27
N TYR A 74 8.55 -6.75 -11.29
CA TYR A 74 8.13 -8.13 -11.51
C TYR A 74 7.02 -8.50 -10.51
N THR A 75 6.16 -9.43 -10.89
CA THR A 75 5.10 -9.92 -10.00
C THR A 75 5.71 -10.69 -8.84
N GLN A 76 5.23 -10.42 -7.62
CA GLN A 76 5.61 -11.19 -6.44
C GLN A 76 5.37 -12.68 -6.68
N SER A 77 6.44 -13.48 -6.59
CA SER A 77 6.35 -14.93 -6.65
C SER A 77 5.43 -15.44 -5.55
N ASN A 78 4.45 -16.26 -5.93
CA ASN A 78 3.54 -16.91 -5.00
C ASN A 78 3.56 -18.41 -5.27
N CYS A 79 4.35 -19.15 -4.48
CA CYS A 79 4.49 -20.59 -4.60
C CYS A 79 3.77 -21.30 -3.43
N GLY A 80 3.02 -22.36 -3.74
CA GLY A 80 2.37 -23.22 -2.76
C GLY A 80 0.99 -22.76 -2.27
N THR A 81 0.43 -23.53 -1.35
CA THR A 81 -0.93 -23.31 -0.81
C THR A 81 -0.92 -22.24 0.28
N ARG A 82 -1.79 -21.23 0.14
CA ARG A 82 -1.99 -20.20 1.18
C ARG A 82 -2.67 -20.79 2.41
N THR A 83 -1.96 -20.74 3.53
CA THR A 83 -2.47 -21.30 4.78
C THR A 83 -2.54 -20.26 5.89
N LEU A 84 -3.56 -20.39 6.72
CA LEU A 84 -3.72 -19.67 7.97
C LEU A 84 -3.35 -20.66 9.08
N ASN A 85 -2.34 -20.33 9.89
CA ASN A 85 -2.13 -21.01 11.16
C ASN A 85 -2.94 -20.26 12.22
N ILE A 86 -3.94 -20.94 12.79
CA ILE A 86 -4.78 -20.42 13.87
C ILE A 86 -4.66 -21.38 15.04
N ARG A 87 -3.97 -20.96 16.11
CA ARG A 87 -3.75 -21.76 17.33
C ARG A 87 -3.18 -23.16 17.04
N GLY A 88 -2.22 -23.26 16.13
CA GLY A 88 -1.59 -24.53 15.75
C GLY A 88 -2.31 -25.29 14.63
N TYR A 89 -3.52 -24.89 14.24
CA TYR A 89 -4.24 -25.52 13.13
C TYR A 89 -3.96 -24.80 11.82
N ARG A 90 -3.41 -25.54 10.85
CA ARG A 90 -3.22 -25.06 9.47
C ARG A 90 -4.53 -25.22 8.69
N ARG A 91 -5.10 -24.12 8.22
CA ARG A 91 -6.29 -24.10 7.37
C ARG A 91 -5.98 -23.45 6.03
N THR A 92 -6.59 -23.92 4.94
CA THR A 92 -6.55 -23.19 3.66
C THR A 92 -7.29 -21.86 3.82
N LYS A 93 -6.70 -20.76 3.34
CA LYS A 93 -7.34 -19.44 3.36
C LYS A 93 -8.64 -19.52 2.55
N ARG A 94 -9.79 -19.22 3.17
CA ARG A 94 -11.10 -19.15 2.51
C ARG A 94 -11.44 -17.70 2.16
N GLN A 95 -12.35 -17.53 1.19
CA GLN A 95 -12.92 -16.22 0.87
C GLN A 95 -13.65 -15.67 2.09
N ALA A 96 -13.41 -14.40 2.42
CA ALA A 96 -14.13 -13.72 3.49
C ALA A 96 -15.33 -13.03 2.84
N GLY A 97 -16.53 -13.58 3.02
CA GLY A 97 -17.71 -13.20 2.25
C GLY A 97 -17.98 -11.69 2.32
N LEU A 98 -18.07 -11.15 3.54
CA LEU A 98 -18.33 -9.73 3.75
C LEU A 98 -17.21 -8.82 3.24
N LEU A 99 -15.94 -9.23 3.37
CA LEU A 99 -14.78 -8.44 2.92
C LEU A 99 -14.59 -8.50 1.39
N SER A 100 -15.27 -9.41 0.71
CA SER A 100 -15.24 -9.60 -0.73
C SER A 100 -16.43 -8.93 -1.44
N ILE A 101 -17.28 -8.19 -0.73
CA ILE A 101 -18.33 -7.38 -1.34
C ILE A 101 -17.68 -6.11 -1.92
N PRO A 102 -17.81 -5.86 -3.23
CA PRO A 102 -17.27 -4.65 -3.84
C PRO A 102 -18.13 -3.43 -3.48
N HIS A 103 -17.46 -2.30 -3.27
CA HIS A 103 -18.09 -0.99 -3.14
C HIS A 103 -17.20 0.03 -3.84
N SER A 104 -17.77 0.91 -4.68
CA SER A 104 -17.00 2.02 -5.22
C SER A 104 -16.84 3.13 -4.17
N PHE A 105 -15.85 4.00 -4.35
CA PHE A 105 -15.66 5.16 -3.47
C PHE A 105 -16.92 6.04 -3.43
N ASP A 106 -17.54 6.28 -4.58
CA ASP A 106 -18.73 7.13 -4.72
C ASP A 106 -19.97 6.48 -4.09
N ASP A 107 -20.12 5.16 -4.20
CA ASP A 107 -21.22 4.43 -3.54
C ASP A 107 -21.13 4.55 -2.02
N VAL A 108 -19.92 4.44 -1.47
CA VAL A 108 -19.70 4.55 -0.02
C VAL A 108 -19.97 5.99 0.44
N LEU A 109 -19.50 6.99 -0.31
CA LEU A 109 -19.73 8.41 0.01
C LEU A 109 -21.20 8.82 -0.08
N SER A 110 -21.93 8.26 -1.05
CA SER A 110 -23.34 8.58 -1.28
C SER A 110 -24.29 7.71 -0.46
N SER A 111 -23.75 6.74 0.31
CA SER A 111 -24.55 5.81 1.08
C SER A 111 -25.40 6.53 2.14
N PRO A 112 -26.71 6.25 2.23
CA PRO A 112 -27.54 6.73 3.33
C PRO A 112 -27.00 6.31 4.71
N ALA A 113 -26.22 5.23 4.76
CA ALA A 113 -25.61 4.72 5.98
C ALA A 113 -24.29 5.43 6.36
N ILE A 114 -23.78 6.39 5.59
CA ILE A 114 -22.45 6.99 5.82
C ILE A 114 -22.24 7.51 7.24
N ARG A 115 -23.26 8.14 7.85
CA ARG A 115 -23.19 8.63 9.24
C ARG A 115 -23.04 7.47 10.23
N SER A 116 -23.80 6.39 10.03
CA SER A 116 -23.72 5.20 10.87
C SER A 116 -22.37 4.47 10.70
N LEU A 117 -21.87 4.40 9.47
CA LEU A 117 -20.56 3.82 9.17
C LEU A 117 -19.41 4.64 9.76
N ALA A 118 -19.51 5.98 9.73
CA ALA A 118 -18.50 6.88 10.30
C ALA A 118 -18.35 6.72 11.83
N THR A 119 -19.44 6.39 12.52
CA THR A 119 -19.46 6.23 13.98
C THR A 119 -19.04 4.83 14.46
N GLN A 120 -18.82 3.88 13.54
CA GLN A 120 -18.46 2.51 13.87
C GLN A 120 -17.00 2.22 13.55
N ASN A 121 -16.35 1.47 14.44
CA ASN A 121 -15.10 0.80 14.12
C ASN A 121 -15.36 -0.53 13.40
N VAL A 122 -14.31 -1.12 12.83
CA VAL A 122 -14.41 -2.40 12.11
C VAL A 122 -14.92 -3.50 13.04
N HIS A 123 -14.48 -3.52 14.31
CA HIS A 123 -14.91 -4.52 15.29
C HIS A 123 -16.43 -4.58 15.45
N ASN A 124 -17.04 -3.44 15.82
CA ASN A 124 -18.48 -3.33 16.06
C ASN A 124 -19.28 -3.60 14.78
N TYR A 125 -18.78 -3.11 13.63
CA TYR A 125 -19.42 -3.38 12.35
C TYR A 125 -19.51 -4.88 12.07
N LEU A 126 -18.40 -5.61 12.17
CA LEU A 126 -18.38 -7.06 11.91
C LEU A 126 -19.21 -7.85 12.93
N ALA A 127 -19.18 -7.45 14.21
CA ALA A 127 -20.01 -8.05 15.24
C ALA A 127 -21.52 -7.88 14.93
N ASN A 128 -21.94 -6.70 14.50
CA ASN A 128 -23.33 -6.39 14.12
C ASN A 128 -23.78 -7.18 12.88
N GLN A 129 -22.86 -7.53 11.99
CA GLN A 129 -23.13 -8.36 10.81
C GLN A 129 -23.11 -9.87 11.09
N HIS A 130 -22.97 -10.28 12.36
CA HIS A 130 -22.91 -11.69 12.77
C HIS A 130 -21.85 -12.51 12.01
N THR A 131 -20.71 -11.89 11.66
CA THR A 131 -19.66 -12.55 10.88
C THR A 131 -19.06 -13.73 11.64
N SER A 132 -18.57 -14.71 10.89
CA SER A 132 -17.84 -15.82 11.49
C SER A 132 -16.52 -15.35 12.11
N ARG A 133 -16.03 -16.08 13.12
CA ARG A 133 -14.71 -15.82 13.72
C ARG A 133 -13.57 -15.80 12.68
N ALA A 134 -13.67 -16.62 11.64
CA ALA A 134 -12.68 -16.66 10.57
C ALA A 134 -12.66 -15.37 9.74
N GLU A 135 -13.81 -14.72 9.56
CA GLU A 135 -13.91 -13.42 8.88
C GLU A 135 -13.36 -12.30 9.77
N THR A 136 -13.69 -12.29 11.06
CA THR A 136 -13.10 -11.34 12.02
C THR A 136 -11.57 -11.47 12.10
N ASP A 137 -11.05 -12.71 12.16
CA ASP A 137 -9.60 -12.95 12.14
C ASP A 137 -8.95 -12.49 10.82
N THR A 138 -9.67 -12.62 9.70
CA THR A 138 -9.19 -12.14 8.39
C THR A 138 -9.17 -10.62 8.32
N ALA A 139 -10.21 -9.95 8.83
CA ALA A 139 -10.25 -8.49 8.93
C ALA A 139 -9.13 -7.98 9.85
N ASN A 140 -8.92 -8.60 11.01
CA ASN A 140 -7.83 -8.21 11.90
C ASN A 140 -6.44 -8.32 11.24
N ARG A 141 -6.20 -9.38 10.45
CA ARG A 141 -4.96 -9.50 9.67
C ARG A 141 -4.84 -8.41 8.61
N LEU A 142 -5.92 -8.13 7.87
CA LEU A 142 -6.00 -7.04 6.90
C LEU A 142 -5.57 -5.70 7.55
N LEU A 143 -6.15 -5.36 8.70
CA LEU A 143 -5.89 -4.10 9.38
C LEU A 143 -4.48 -4.02 9.96
N GLN A 144 -3.96 -5.11 10.52
CA GLN A 144 -2.57 -5.18 10.97
C GLN A 144 -1.58 -4.95 9.82
N ILE A 145 -1.86 -5.51 8.64
CA ILE A 145 -0.96 -5.41 7.49
C ILE A 145 -1.04 -4.04 6.81
N LEU A 146 -2.23 -3.45 6.68
CA LEU A 146 -2.43 -2.21 5.94
C LEU A 146 -2.31 -0.96 6.81
N TYR A 147 -2.78 -1.02 8.05
CA TYR A 147 -2.87 0.13 8.94
C TYR A 147 -2.05 0.01 10.21
N ASP A 148 -1.45 -1.15 10.49
CA ASP A 148 -0.73 -1.43 11.74
C ASP A 148 -1.60 -1.08 12.97
N SER A 149 -2.89 -1.43 12.89
CA SER A 149 -3.89 -1.00 13.86
C SER A 149 -4.94 -2.10 14.09
N PRO A 150 -5.46 -2.27 15.32
CA PRO A 150 -6.51 -3.24 15.59
C PRO A 150 -7.88 -2.79 15.08
N ASP A 151 -8.81 -3.74 14.92
CA ASP A 151 -10.20 -3.53 14.48
C ASP A 151 -11.01 -2.54 15.33
N VAL A 152 -10.67 -2.39 16.61
CA VAL A 152 -11.30 -1.42 17.51
C VAL A 152 -10.89 0.03 17.23
N SER A 153 -9.78 0.25 16.55
CA SER A 153 -9.18 1.57 16.31
C SER A 153 -9.40 2.10 14.88
N VAL A 154 -9.83 1.24 13.96
CA VAL A 154 -10.04 1.62 12.55
C VAL A 154 -11.53 1.80 12.29
N SER A 155 -11.90 2.93 11.68
CA SER A 155 -13.27 3.18 11.21
C SER A 155 -13.63 2.26 10.04
N ILE A 156 -14.83 1.66 10.07
CA ILE A 156 -15.30 0.86 8.92
C ILE A 156 -15.49 1.72 7.67
N LEU A 157 -15.95 2.97 7.83
CA LEU A 157 -16.07 3.91 6.73
C LEU A 157 -14.71 4.16 6.07
N HIS A 158 -13.65 4.36 6.87
CA HIS A 158 -12.30 4.55 6.33
C HIS A 158 -11.83 3.33 5.52
N LEU A 159 -12.06 2.12 6.03
CA LEU A 159 -11.68 0.90 5.33
C LEU A 159 -12.45 0.74 4.01
N MET A 160 -13.75 1.00 4.00
CA MET A 160 -14.60 0.94 2.80
C MET A 160 -14.15 1.95 1.73
N LEU A 161 -13.87 3.20 2.15
CA LEU A 161 -13.37 4.23 1.25
C LEU A 161 -12.00 3.88 0.69
N ALA A 162 -11.09 3.33 1.52
CA ALA A 162 -9.77 2.94 1.07
C ALA A 162 -9.80 1.78 0.05
N SER A 163 -10.65 0.76 0.27
CA SER A 163 -10.83 -0.30 -0.74
C SER A 163 -11.51 0.22 -2.00
N GLY A 164 -12.51 1.09 -1.85
CA GLY A 164 -13.21 1.72 -2.97
C GLY A 164 -12.32 2.61 -3.82
N SER A 165 -11.37 3.34 -3.21
CA SER A 165 -10.39 4.15 -3.96
C SER A 165 -9.40 3.32 -4.77
N GLU A 166 -9.20 2.05 -4.39
CA GLU A 166 -8.36 1.10 -5.13
C GLU A 166 -9.16 0.32 -6.19
N ASN A 167 -10.46 0.62 -6.37
CA ASN A 167 -11.38 -0.16 -7.20
C ASN A 167 -11.26 -1.68 -6.90
N GLY A 168 -11.30 -2.00 -5.61
CA GLY A 168 -11.13 -3.35 -5.10
C GLY A 168 -11.99 -3.62 -3.88
N THR A 169 -12.11 -4.90 -3.54
CA THR A 169 -12.72 -5.30 -2.27
C THR A 169 -11.73 -5.10 -1.13
N MET A 170 -12.21 -5.08 0.12
CA MET A 170 -11.32 -5.07 1.29
C MET A 170 -10.38 -6.29 1.26
N ALA A 171 -10.86 -7.44 0.81
CA ALA A 171 -10.06 -8.65 0.65
C ALA A 171 -8.96 -8.50 -0.42
N ASP A 172 -9.22 -7.77 -1.51
CA ASP A 172 -8.25 -7.55 -2.58
C ASP A 172 -7.04 -6.74 -2.10
N MET A 173 -7.24 -5.80 -1.19
CA MET A 173 -6.13 -4.99 -0.66
C MET A 173 -5.02 -5.87 -0.08
N LEU A 174 -5.35 -6.92 0.68
CA LEU A 174 -4.34 -7.87 1.17
C LEU A 174 -3.51 -8.47 0.04
N SER A 175 -4.18 -8.93 -1.01
CA SER A 175 -3.51 -9.61 -2.12
C SER A 175 -2.67 -8.66 -2.96
N ARG A 176 -3.16 -7.45 -3.20
CA ARG A 176 -2.47 -6.40 -3.94
C ARG A 176 -1.27 -5.80 -3.19
N TYR A 177 -1.24 -5.89 -1.86
CA TYR A 177 -0.15 -5.36 -1.02
C TYR A 177 0.58 -6.45 -0.23
N GLY A 178 1.16 -7.43 -0.94
CA GLY A 178 2.14 -8.35 -0.36
C GLY A 178 1.65 -9.75 -0.05
N HIS A 179 0.37 -10.05 -0.31
CA HIS A 179 -0.14 -11.42 -0.33
C HIS A 179 -0.31 -11.87 -1.77
N GLY A 180 0.79 -11.93 -2.50
CA GLY A 180 1.04 -12.68 -3.75
C GLY A 180 0.41 -12.14 -5.03
N GLN A 181 -0.09 -10.91 -5.06
CA GLN A 181 -0.46 -10.21 -6.30
C GLN A 181 0.19 -8.82 -6.42
N SER A 182 1.07 -8.43 -5.50
CA SER A 182 1.80 -7.17 -5.63
C SER A 182 2.88 -7.26 -6.71
N LEU A 183 3.24 -6.11 -7.27
CA LEU A 183 4.48 -5.91 -8.00
C LEU A 183 5.62 -5.57 -7.04
N LEU A 184 6.83 -5.97 -7.40
CA LEU A 184 8.08 -5.69 -6.72
C LEU A 184 9.04 -4.99 -7.68
N MET A 185 9.81 -4.02 -7.18
CA MET A 185 10.75 -3.28 -8.00
C MET A 185 12.12 -3.97 -8.06
N GLN A 186 12.68 -4.12 -9.26
CA GLN A 186 14.00 -4.72 -9.44
C GLN A 186 15.08 -3.87 -8.75
N GLY A 187 15.77 -4.46 -7.78
CA GLY A 187 16.77 -3.76 -6.97
C GLY A 187 16.20 -2.84 -5.90
N GLY A 188 14.89 -2.91 -5.62
CA GLY A 188 14.22 -2.23 -4.51
C GLY A 188 13.52 -0.93 -4.87
N LEU A 189 12.40 -0.66 -4.18
CA LEU A 189 11.53 0.50 -4.37
C LEU A 189 12.23 1.82 -4.00
N HIS A 190 13.21 1.80 -3.08
CA HIS A 190 14.01 2.99 -2.76
C HIS A 190 14.69 3.64 -3.98
N ARG A 191 14.97 2.86 -5.04
CA ARG A 191 15.52 3.37 -6.30
C ARG A 191 14.61 4.40 -6.94
N LEU A 192 13.29 4.25 -6.84
CA LEU A 192 12.31 5.18 -7.36
C LEU A 192 12.52 6.59 -6.78
N THR A 193 12.68 6.69 -5.46
CA THR A 193 12.87 7.98 -4.80
C THR A 193 14.29 8.54 -4.97
N ARG A 194 15.31 7.68 -5.08
CA ARG A 194 16.69 8.13 -5.33
C ARG A 194 16.83 8.69 -6.74
N LEU A 195 16.40 7.94 -7.75
CA LEU A 195 16.40 8.41 -9.15
C LEU A 195 15.48 9.60 -9.34
N GLY A 196 14.27 9.59 -8.75
CA GLY A 196 13.38 10.74 -8.77
C GLY A 196 14.02 12.01 -8.20
N ALA A 197 14.82 11.88 -7.13
CA ALA A 197 15.61 13.00 -6.62
C ALA A 197 16.69 13.44 -7.62
N TYR A 198 17.44 12.53 -8.25
CA TYR A 198 18.41 12.89 -9.28
C TYR A 198 17.76 13.65 -10.44
N PHE A 199 16.66 13.14 -11.02
CA PHE A 199 15.93 13.83 -12.09
C PHE A 199 15.39 15.20 -11.67
N THR A 200 15.09 15.38 -10.38
CA THR A 200 14.64 16.67 -9.83
C THR A 200 15.80 17.64 -9.61
N LEU A 201 16.97 17.13 -9.20
CA LEU A 201 18.17 17.87 -8.82
C LEU A 201 19.10 18.20 -10.01
N TYR A 202 19.10 17.42 -11.10
CA TYR A 202 19.90 17.70 -12.30
C TYR A 202 19.51 18.99 -13.02
N TYR A 203 18.38 19.59 -12.66
CA TYR A 203 18.00 20.91 -13.13
C TYR A 203 18.23 22.00 -12.05
N ILE A 204 19.06 21.76 -11.04
CA ILE A 204 19.48 22.75 -10.01
C ILE A 204 20.90 23.29 -10.29
N LEU A 205 21.64 22.66 -11.20
CA LEU A 205 22.89 23.19 -11.77
C LEU A 205 22.61 23.74 -13.17
#